data_AF-A0A0D3G670-F1
#
_entry.id   AF-A0A0D3G670-F1
#
_cell.length_a   1.000
_cell.length_b   1.000
_cell.length_c   1.000
_cell.angle_alpha   90.00
_cell.angle_beta   90.00
_cell.angle_gamma   90.00
#
_symmetry.space_group_name_H-M   'P 1'
#
loop_
_entity.id
_entity.type
_entity.pdbx_description
1 polymer ?
#
loop_
_entity_poly.entity_id
_entity_poly.type
_entity_poly.pdbx_seq_one_letter_code
_entity_poly.pdbx_strand_id
1 'polypeptide(L)'
;MASGSGEGKGRRHQDNIPSVVLLELWGHVADDDHRPDATTATSTTSTGLPISVTLCAATPPSLSHLSVDCPGLVDLDPNPSDKFVAPTVISTDADLVLLRVPVDRFARFDHCFSDYFVYKRKAAPSPSPRGRGFADDNIAILSCGNDDDDSYAVAALQPLHHVHFRLHLCRSTPDGKPGSWTSHQLTVEEPLRGTVCPVPDSALRRIFHATTKVITLGGAKGTVGWVDLWRGILLCDVLDEIESPKLCDLPLPLPSKGNWPLFLNRCPYYCRDIVVNQSRDTIKYVEMEFTILNSSQDPRSSYHEWVASQEFRSSHLDILVDGGSWKINTWNMPILVTSWDDWKPGCSVTSNHLDTALHSYMRKIDYKRKNAAISVYKARRIKSNWNNVRKN
;
A
#
# COMPACT_ATOMS: atom_id res chain seq x y z
N MET A 1 -51.80 24.60 38.28
CA MET A 1 -52.11 24.79 36.85
C MET A 1 -51.15 25.86 36.34
N ALA A 2 -50.30 25.72 35.34
CA ALA A 2 -49.88 24.66 34.42
C ALA A 2 -48.46 25.11 33.98
N SER A 3 -47.41 24.33 34.21
CA SER A 3 -46.65 23.58 33.18
C SER A 3 -46.42 24.32 31.85
N GLY A 4 -45.14 24.51 31.50
CA GLY A 4 -44.71 25.01 30.20
C GLY A 4 -43.21 24.84 30.00
N SER A 5 -42.79 23.58 29.88
CA SER A 5 -41.46 23.13 29.47
C SER A 5 -41.10 23.63 28.07
N GLY A 6 -39.94 24.28 27.94
CA GLY A 6 -39.28 24.56 26.67
C GLY A 6 -37.92 23.90 26.64
N GLU A 7 -37.89 22.58 26.41
CA GLU A 7 -36.69 21.84 26.07
C GLU A 7 -36.08 22.42 24.80
N GLY A 8 -34.98 23.17 24.95
CA GLY A 8 -34.07 23.44 23.84
C GLY A 8 -33.34 22.15 23.49
N LYS A 9 -33.97 21.31 22.66
CA LYS A 9 -33.35 20.14 22.02
C LYS A 9 -31.98 20.56 21.50
N GLY A 10 -30.94 20.01 22.12
CA GLY A 10 -29.59 20.06 21.58
C GLY A 10 -29.63 19.61 20.12
N ARG A 11 -29.14 20.46 19.24
CA ARG A 11 -28.77 20.05 17.89
C ARG A 11 -27.72 18.96 18.06
N ARG A 12 -28.16 17.71 17.97
CA ARG A 12 -27.28 16.56 17.85
C ARG A 12 -26.35 16.87 16.68
N HIS A 13 -25.06 16.96 16.95
CA HIS A 13 -24.00 16.88 15.94
C HIS A 13 -24.01 15.45 15.38
N GLN A 14 -25.03 15.16 14.57
CA GLN A 14 -25.08 13.99 13.74
C GLN A 14 -24.68 14.47 12.34
N ASP A 15 -23.61 13.86 11.85
CA ASP A 15 -23.27 13.71 10.43
C ASP A 15 -22.72 14.95 9.70
N ASN A 16 -21.40 15.04 9.64
CA ASN A 16 -20.72 15.73 8.54
C ASN A 16 -19.35 15.10 8.24
N ILE A 17 -19.30 13.77 8.15
CA ILE A 17 -18.13 13.08 7.60
C ILE A 17 -18.16 13.30 6.09
N PRO A 18 -17.10 13.86 5.47
CA PRO A 18 -17.03 14.01 4.02
C PRO A 18 -17.24 12.66 3.31
N SER A 19 -17.92 12.66 2.16
CA SER A 19 -18.07 11.45 1.34
C SER A 19 -16.74 10.91 0.81
N VAL A 20 -15.70 11.74 0.80
CA VAL A 20 -14.34 11.42 0.36
C VAL A 20 -13.35 12.07 1.30
N VAL A 21 -12.35 11.30 1.75
CA VAL A 21 -11.28 11.77 2.61
C VAL A 21 -9.91 11.43 2.04
N LEU A 22 -8.90 12.23 2.38
CA LEU A 22 -7.50 11.86 2.19
C LEU A 22 -7.00 11.26 3.50
N LEU A 23 -6.77 9.94 3.53
CA LEU A 23 -6.42 9.24 4.76
C LEU A 23 -4.89 9.15 4.92
N GLU A 24 -4.38 9.57 6.08
CA GLU A 24 -2.99 9.31 6.47
C GLU A 24 -2.79 7.81 6.74
N LEU A 25 -1.71 7.24 6.18
CA LEU A 25 -1.43 5.80 6.30
C LEU A 25 -0.91 5.40 7.68
N TRP A 26 -0.37 6.35 8.46
CA TRP A 26 0.05 6.12 9.84
C TRP A 26 -1.06 6.59 10.78
N GLY A 27 -1.51 5.69 11.64
CA GLY A 27 -2.40 6.04 12.73
C GLY A 27 -1.63 6.79 13.82
N HIS A 28 -2.35 7.66 14.53
CA HIS A 28 -1.82 8.40 15.67
C HIS A 28 -2.20 7.67 16.95
N VAL A 29 -1.30 7.64 17.93
CA VAL A 29 -1.65 7.19 19.28
C VAL A 29 -2.56 8.27 19.87
N ALA A 30 -3.72 7.88 20.40
CA ALA A 30 -4.66 8.80 20.99
C ALA A 30 -4.03 9.53 22.19
N ASP A 31 -4.37 10.81 22.36
CA ASP A 31 -4.03 11.56 23.57
C ASP A 31 -5.01 11.18 24.71
N ASP A 32 -4.60 11.40 25.97
CA ASP A 32 -5.35 11.01 27.16
C ASP A 32 -6.75 11.67 27.26
N ASP A 33 -6.99 12.77 26.53
CA ASP A 33 -8.27 13.50 26.50
C ASP A 33 -9.18 13.09 25.32
N HIS A 34 -8.81 12.06 24.54
CA HIS A 34 -9.60 11.62 23.41
C HIS A 34 -10.91 10.94 23.87
N ARG A 35 -12.05 11.56 23.55
CA ARG A 35 -13.37 11.03 23.94
C ARG A 35 -14.00 10.22 22.79
N PRO A 36 -14.58 9.05 23.07
CA PRO A 36 -15.29 8.28 22.08
C PRO A 36 -16.44 9.06 21.42
N ASP A 37 -16.59 8.94 20.12
CA ASP A 37 -17.68 9.49 19.33
C ASP A 37 -18.36 8.43 18.45
N ALA A 38 -19.23 8.84 17.55
CA ALA A 38 -19.98 7.93 16.67
C ALA A 38 -19.10 7.18 15.64
N THR A 39 -17.85 7.59 15.46
CA THR A 39 -16.85 6.93 14.62
C THR A 39 -15.89 6.05 15.42
N THR A 40 -16.01 6.05 16.75
CA THR A 40 -15.18 5.23 17.62
C THR A 40 -15.62 3.78 17.62
N ALA A 41 -14.64 2.91 17.47
CA ALA A 41 -14.80 1.51 17.20
C ALA A 41 -13.88 0.74 18.15
N THR A 42 -14.43 -0.17 18.97
CA THR A 42 -13.69 -0.84 20.06
C THR A 42 -13.49 -2.33 19.82
N SER A 43 -12.36 -2.88 20.27
CA SER A 43 -12.05 -4.31 20.20
C SER A 43 -11.07 -4.71 21.32
N THR A 44 -10.50 -5.91 21.23
CA THR A 44 -9.46 -6.42 22.14
C THR A 44 -8.30 -6.99 21.33
N THR A 45 -7.08 -6.71 21.75
CA THR A 45 -5.86 -7.26 21.16
C THR A 45 -5.68 -8.75 21.52
N SER A 46 -4.79 -9.42 20.81
CA SER A 46 -4.33 -10.78 21.13
C SER A 46 -3.64 -10.89 22.50
N THR A 47 -3.18 -9.77 23.07
CA THR A 47 -2.63 -9.70 24.43
C THR A 47 -3.69 -9.44 25.50
N GLY A 48 -4.97 -9.32 25.12
CA GLY A 48 -6.08 -9.06 26.04
C GLY A 48 -6.27 -7.59 26.42
N LEU A 49 -5.55 -6.67 25.78
CA LEU A 49 -5.69 -5.24 26.04
C LEU A 49 -6.85 -4.66 25.22
N PRO A 50 -7.63 -3.70 25.79
CA PRO A 50 -8.64 -3.01 25.02
C PRO A 50 -7.98 -2.13 23.95
N ILE A 51 -8.64 -2.00 22.81
CA ILE A 51 -8.26 -1.06 21.76
C ILE A 51 -9.49 -0.28 21.31
N SER A 52 -9.34 1.02 21.10
CA SER A 52 -10.33 1.85 20.43
C SER A 52 -9.70 2.61 19.26
N VAL A 53 -10.44 2.71 18.17
CA VAL A 53 -10.01 3.38 16.94
C VAL A 53 -11.08 4.39 16.54
N THR A 54 -10.70 5.63 16.28
CA THR A 54 -11.60 6.72 15.91
C THR A 54 -11.15 7.37 14.61
N LEU A 55 -12.08 7.65 13.70
CA LEU A 55 -11.79 8.37 12.47
C LEU A 55 -11.90 9.88 12.70
N CYS A 56 -10.75 10.54 12.74
CA CYS A 56 -10.67 12.00 12.78
C CYS A 56 -10.77 12.53 11.34
N ALA A 57 -12.00 12.68 10.86
CA ALA A 57 -12.28 13.10 9.49
C ALA A 57 -11.98 14.60 9.28
N ALA A 58 -11.27 14.91 8.19
CA ALA A 58 -11.02 16.26 7.70
C ALA A 58 -11.49 16.39 6.24
N THR A 59 -11.89 17.60 5.85
CA THR A 59 -12.26 17.88 4.46
C THR A 59 -10.98 17.99 3.61
N PRO A 60 -10.85 17.25 2.50
CA PRO A 60 -9.73 17.42 1.57
C PRO A 60 -9.56 18.90 1.15
N PRO A 61 -8.31 19.41 1.03
CA PRO A 61 -7.04 18.68 0.95
C PRO A 61 -6.41 18.33 2.31
N SER A 62 -7.04 18.68 3.43
CA SER A 62 -6.55 18.28 4.75
C SER A 62 -6.59 16.76 4.92
N LEU A 63 -5.62 16.21 5.65
CA LEU A 63 -5.54 14.77 5.92
C LEU A 63 -6.47 14.39 7.07
N SER A 64 -7.33 13.42 6.81
CA SER A 64 -7.99 12.61 7.83
C SER A 64 -6.99 11.61 8.39
N HIS A 65 -7.18 11.20 9.64
CA HIS A 65 -6.34 10.19 10.28
C HIS A 65 -7.14 9.28 11.19
N LEU A 66 -6.57 8.12 11.52
CA LEU A 66 -7.10 7.24 12.56
C LEU A 66 -6.36 7.50 13.86
N SER A 67 -7.12 7.85 14.90
CA SER A 67 -6.63 7.91 16.28
C SER A 67 -6.84 6.53 16.92
N VAL A 68 -5.78 5.96 17.49
CA VAL A 68 -5.75 4.61 18.05
C VAL A 68 -5.35 4.69 19.51
N ASP A 69 -6.28 4.36 20.39
CA ASP A 69 -6.03 4.19 21.82
C ASP A 69 -5.85 2.70 22.12
N CYS A 70 -4.67 2.33 22.59
CA CYS A 70 -4.35 1.00 23.08
C CYS A 70 -3.26 1.16 24.15
N PRO A 71 -3.52 0.82 25.43
CA PRO A 71 -2.59 1.07 26.52
C PRO A 71 -1.18 0.51 26.27
N GLY A 72 -1.10 -0.65 25.61
CA GLY A 72 0.17 -1.28 25.28
C GLY A 72 1.03 -0.47 24.32
N LEU A 73 0.46 0.34 23.42
CA LEU A 73 1.22 1.09 22.41
C LEU A 73 2.14 2.15 23.02
N VAL A 74 1.70 2.81 24.09
CA VAL A 74 2.46 3.85 24.79
C VAL A 74 3.75 3.28 25.39
N ASP A 75 3.70 2.01 25.82
CA ASP A 75 4.85 1.31 26.41
C ASP A 75 5.82 0.72 25.35
N LEU A 76 5.41 0.63 24.07
CA LEU A 76 6.24 0.02 23.02
C LEU A 76 7.33 0.97 22.49
N ASP A 77 7.13 2.29 22.57
CA ASP A 77 8.16 3.26 22.21
C ASP A 77 8.06 4.57 23.00
N PRO A 78 9.09 4.95 23.78
CA PRO A 78 9.16 6.27 24.42
C PRO A 78 9.37 7.42 23.43
N ASN A 79 9.61 7.14 22.14
CA ASN A 79 9.72 8.14 21.09
C ASN A 79 8.46 8.17 20.21
N PRO A 80 7.55 9.16 20.37
CA PRO A 80 6.33 9.27 19.57
C PRO A 80 6.57 9.51 18.06
N SER A 81 7.82 9.75 17.65
CA SER A 81 8.21 9.92 16.25
C SER A 81 8.63 8.61 15.55
N ASP A 82 8.75 7.48 16.27
CA ASP A 82 9.13 6.21 15.67
C ASP A 82 7.96 5.56 14.90
N LYS A 83 7.93 5.81 13.60
CA LYS A 83 6.91 5.26 12.70
C LYS A 83 6.95 3.74 12.54
N PHE A 84 8.01 3.05 13.00
CA PHE A 84 8.11 1.59 12.89
C PHE A 84 7.22 0.84 13.89
N VAL A 85 6.67 1.54 14.87
CA VAL A 85 5.79 1.01 15.91
C VAL A 85 4.45 1.77 15.98
N ALA A 86 4.15 2.57 14.96
CA ALA A 86 2.85 3.22 14.80
C ALA A 86 1.81 2.25 14.20
N PRO A 87 0.52 2.37 14.58
CA PRO A 87 -0.57 1.78 13.83
C PRO A 87 -0.50 2.17 12.34
N THR A 88 -0.83 1.25 11.44
CA THR A 88 -0.64 1.47 10.00
C THR A 88 -1.84 0.97 9.21
N VAL A 89 -2.37 1.81 8.33
CA VAL A 89 -3.38 1.44 7.34
C VAL A 89 -2.73 0.58 6.27
N ILE A 90 -3.24 -0.63 6.09
CA ILE A 90 -2.68 -1.62 5.17
C ILE A 90 -3.39 -1.58 3.81
N SER A 91 -4.71 -1.59 3.84
CA SER A 91 -5.55 -1.46 2.66
C SER A 91 -6.94 -0.96 3.05
N THR A 92 -7.67 -0.47 2.05
CA THR A 92 -9.00 0.11 2.20
C THR A 92 -9.90 -0.33 1.07
N ASP A 93 -11.18 -0.53 1.35
CA ASP A 93 -12.20 -0.77 0.34
C ASP A 93 -13.56 -0.29 0.84
N ALA A 94 -14.27 0.51 0.04
CA ALA A 94 -15.51 1.18 0.47
C ALA A 94 -15.32 1.93 1.81
N ASP A 95 -16.06 1.58 2.85
CA ASP A 95 -15.98 2.13 4.21
C ASP A 95 -15.10 1.30 5.16
N LEU A 96 -14.40 0.28 4.65
CA LEU A 96 -13.52 -0.60 5.40
C LEU A 96 -12.07 -0.12 5.38
N VAL A 97 -11.43 -0.18 6.54
CA VAL A 97 -9.99 0.02 6.69
C VAL A 97 -9.37 -1.19 7.40
N LEU A 98 -8.39 -1.83 6.77
CA LEU A 98 -7.56 -2.83 7.42
C LEU A 98 -6.40 -2.13 8.13
N LEU A 99 -6.42 -2.18 9.46
CA LEU A 99 -5.43 -1.53 10.32
C LEU A 99 -4.52 -2.57 10.98
N ARG A 100 -3.21 -2.40 10.85
CA ARG A 100 -2.21 -3.13 11.64
C ARG A 100 -1.87 -2.34 12.90
N VAL A 101 -1.86 -3.01 14.05
CA VAL A 101 -1.53 -2.43 15.34
C VAL A 101 -0.42 -3.25 16.01
N PRO A 102 0.76 -2.66 16.26
CA PRO A 102 1.82 -3.31 17.03
C PRO A 102 1.35 -3.70 18.44
N VAL A 103 1.69 -4.91 18.88
CA VAL A 103 1.38 -5.38 20.25
C VAL A 103 2.62 -5.79 21.03
N ASP A 104 3.79 -5.77 20.38
CA ASP A 104 5.09 -6.03 20.98
C ASP A 104 6.16 -5.15 20.32
N ARG A 105 7.20 -4.77 21.09
CA ARG A 105 8.29 -3.89 20.65
C ARG A 105 9.07 -4.43 19.45
N PHE A 106 9.04 -5.74 19.22
CA PHE A 106 9.67 -6.41 18.08
C PHE A 106 8.89 -6.22 16.77
N ALA A 107 7.69 -5.61 16.80
CA ALA A 107 6.92 -5.24 15.61
C ALA A 107 7.69 -4.34 14.62
N ARG A 108 8.68 -3.59 15.11
CA ARG A 108 9.60 -2.80 14.26
C ARG A 108 10.46 -3.66 13.32
N PHE A 109 10.63 -4.95 13.64
CA PHE A 109 11.45 -5.88 12.87
C PHE A 109 10.62 -6.85 12.05
N ASP A 110 9.43 -7.23 12.55
CA ASP A 110 8.57 -8.21 11.90
C ASP A 110 7.09 -7.99 12.26
N HIS A 111 6.22 -7.99 11.27
CA HIS A 111 4.78 -7.73 11.46
C HIS A 111 4.04 -8.90 12.13
N CYS A 112 4.68 -10.05 12.34
CA CYS A 112 4.11 -11.13 13.16
C CYS A 112 3.89 -10.73 14.63
N PHE A 113 4.53 -9.66 15.09
CA PHE A 113 4.33 -9.06 16.41
C PHE A 113 3.23 -7.99 16.43
N SER A 114 2.37 -7.97 15.41
CA SER A 114 1.22 -7.05 15.30
C SER A 114 -0.10 -7.82 15.25
N ASP A 115 -1.16 -7.13 15.64
CA ASP A 115 -2.55 -7.51 15.37
C ASP A 115 -3.10 -6.74 14.18
N TYR A 116 -4.17 -7.28 13.59
CA TYR A 116 -4.85 -6.69 12.45
C TYR A 116 -6.31 -6.53 12.82
N PHE A 117 -6.89 -5.40 12.46
CA PHE A 117 -8.26 -5.04 12.77
C PHE A 117 -8.96 -4.57 11.50
N VAL A 118 -10.21 -4.96 11.33
CA VAL A 118 -11.09 -4.37 10.33
C VAL A 118 -11.85 -3.26 11.03
N TYR A 119 -11.56 -2.03 10.65
CA TYR A 119 -12.32 -0.86 11.04
C TYR A 119 -13.42 -0.62 10.01
N LYS A 120 -14.66 -0.80 10.44
CA LYS A 120 -15.89 -0.21 9.88
C LYS A 120 -16.44 0.72 10.97
N ARG A 121 -17.59 1.38 10.79
CA ARG A 121 -18.30 2.13 11.88
C ARG A 121 -18.39 1.36 13.22
N LYS A 122 -18.22 0.03 13.22
CA LYS A 122 -17.80 -0.80 14.37
C LYS A 122 -16.47 -1.51 14.06
N ALA A 123 -15.61 -1.67 15.07
CA ALA A 123 -14.31 -2.35 14.89
C ALA A 123 -14.51 -3.84 15.16
N ALA A 124 -14.04 -4.66 14.24
CA ALA A 124 -13.98 -6.10 14.42
C ALA A 124 -12.50 -6.55 14.39
N PRO A 125 -12.11 -7.55 15.21
CA PRO A 125 -10.84 -8.23 15.01
C PRO A 125 -10.73 -8.73 13.57
N SER A 126 -9.59 -8.50 12.91
CA SER A 126 -9.28 -9.16 11.64
C SER A 126 -8.52 -10.45 11.95
N PRO A 127 -8.65 -11.52 11.15
CA PRO A 127 -7.90 -12.73 11.40
C PRO A 127 -6.44 -12.41 11.15
N SER A 128 -5.60 -12.60 12.17
CA SER A 128 -4.19 -12.27 12.05
C SER A 128 -3.54 -13.07 10.90
N PRO A 129 -2.81 -12.42 9.97
CA PRO A 129 -1.98 -13.07 8.96
C PRO A 129 -0.69 -13.68 9.55
N ARG A 130 -0.52 -13.67 10.88
CA ARG A 130 0.65 -14.19 11.61
C ARG A 130 1.13 -15.53 11.07
N GLY A 131 2.44 -15.61 10.83
CA GLY A 131 3.12 -16.84 10.42
C GLY A 131 2.93 -17.26 8.96
N ARG A 132 2.20 -16.50 8.14
CA ARG A 132 1.93 -16.87 6.73
C ARG A 132 2.99 -16.40 5.72
N GLY A 133 3.97 -15.61 6.15
CA GLY A 133 5.17 -15.28 5.36
C GLY A 133 4.92 -14.35 4.17
N PHE A 134 3.93 -13.45 4.27
CA PHE A 134 3.71 -12.34 3.33
C PHE A 134 3.73 -11.00 4.07
N ALA A 135 4.12 -9.94 3.36
CA ALA A 135 4.17 -8.57 3.90
C ALA A 135 2.85 -7.83 3.68
N ASP A 136 2.63 -6.76 4.44
CA ASP A 136 1.45 -5.90 4.43
C ASP A 136 1.02 -5.45 3.03
N ASP A 137 1.99 -5.07 2.19
CA ASP A 137 1.77 -4.63 0.81
C ASP A 137 1.01 -5.67 -0.04
N ASN A 138 0.94 -6.93 0.40
CA ASN A 138 0.24 -8.02 -0.28
C ASN A 138 -1.20 -8.20 0.19
N ILE A 139 -1.68 -7.46 1.19
CA ILE A 139 -2.97 -7.72 1.84
C ILE A 139 -4.03 -6.73 1.36
N ALA A 140 -5.07 -7.25 0.74
CA ALA A 140 -6.28 -6.52 0.35
C ALA A 140 -7.43 -6.83 1.31
N ILE A 141 -8.23 -5.79 1.59
CA ILE A 141 -9.56 -5.92 2.18
C ILE A 141 -10.61 -5.66 1.10
N LEU A 142 -11.72 -6.38 1.18
CA LEU A 142 -12.86 -6.26 0.28
C LEU A 142 -14.14 -6.18 1.10
N SER A 143 -15.05 -5.31 0.71
CA SER A 143 -16.46 -5.38 1.12
C SER A 143 -17.16 -6.47 0.32
N CYS A 144 -17.89 -7.37 0.99
CA CYS A 144 -18.44 -8.60 0.41
C CYS A 144 -19.97 -8.61 0.26
N GLY A 145 -20.66 -7.51 0.52
CA GLY A 145 -22.12 -7.46 0.43
C GLY A 145 -22.66 -6.14 -0.13
N ASN A 146 -23.98 -6.04 -0.16
CA ASN A 146 -24.65 -4.75 -0.39
C ASN A 146 -24.37 -3.80 0.80
N ASP A 147 -24.63 -2.51 0.63
CA ASP A 147 -24.27 -1.45 1.60
C ASP A 147 -24.68 -1.71 3.08
N ASP A 148 -25.65 -2.61 3.33
CA ASP A 148 -26.13 -2.97 4.66
C ASP A 148 -25.46 -4.20 5.31
N ASP A 149 -24.61 -4.93 4.59
CA ASP A 149 -23.91 -6.11 5.12
C ASP A 149 -22.53 -5.73 5.68
N ASP A 150 -22.24 -6.22 6.89
CA ASP A 150 -20.93 -6.08 7.54
C ASP A 150 -19.93 -7.14 7.05
N SER A 151 -20.29 -7.90 6.01
CA SER A 151 -19.41 -8.92 5.45
C SER A 151 -18.22 -8.32 4.72
N TYR A 152 -17.05 -8.91 4.97
CA TYR A 152 -15.80 -8.54 4.35
C TYR A 152 -14.95 -9.76 4.03
N ALA A 153 -13.95 -9.58 3.19
CA ALA A 153 -12.91 -10.56 2.96
C ALA A 153 -11.53 -9.91 3.06
N VAL A 154 -10.57 -10.69 3.52
CA VAL A 154 -9.16 -10.34 3.49
C VAL A 154 -8.45 -11.33 2.58
N ALA A 155 -7.81 -10.81 1.53
CA ALA A 155 -7.08 -11.59 0.55
C ALA A 155 -5.60 -11.20 0.59
N ALA A 156 -4.70 -12.19 0.58
CA ALA A 156 -3.27 -11.93 0.49
C ALA A 156 -2.60 -12.81 -0.56
N LEU A 157 -1.77 -12.21 -1.41
CA LEU A 157 -1.02 -12.94 -2.44
C LEU A 157 0.43 -13.11 -2.03
N GLN A 158 0.79 -14.33 -1.65
CA GLN A 158 2.16 -14.66 -1.28
C GLN A 158 2.96 -15.08 -2.52
N PRO A 159 4.05 -14.38 -2.88
CA PRO A 159 4.94 -14.84 -3.93
C PRO A 159 5.64 -16.14 -3.51
N LEU A 160 5.68 -17.12 -4.41
CA LEU A 160 6.45 -18.35 -4.24
C LEU A 160 7.71 -18.27 -5.10
N HIS A 161 7.67 -18.83 -6.32
CA HIS A 161 8.78 -18.87 -7.25
C HIS A 161 8.29 -18.56 -8.67
N HIS A 162 9.05 -17.71 -9.39
CA HIS A 162 8.69 -17.27 -10.74
C HIS A 162 7.23 -16.79 -10.83
N VAL A 163 6.40 -17.48 -11.60
CA VAL A 163 5.00 -17.18 -11.88
C VAL A 163 4.01 -17.86 -10.92
N HIS A 164 4.51 -18.51 -9.86
CA HIS A 164 3.69 -19.23 -8.89
C HIS A 164 3.49 -18.41 -7.61
N PHE A 165 2.26 -18.45 -7.11
CA PHE A 165 1.81 -17.71 -5.95
C PHE A 165 0.92 -18.58 -5.07
N ARG A 166 0.71 -18.14 -3.84
CA ARG A 166 -0.31 -18.69 -2.95
C ARG A 166 -1.27 -17.58 -2.56
N LEU A 167 -2.53 -17.71 -2.96
CA LEU A 167 -3.61 -16.86 -2.49
C LEU A 167 -4.06 -17.37 -1.12
N HIS A 168 -4.08 -16.49 -0.12
CA HIS A 168 -4.71 -16.72 1.17
C HIS A 168 -5.99 -15.89 1.22
N LEU A 169 -7.11 -16.50 1.59
CA LEU A 169 -8.40 -15.84 1.67
C LEU A 169 -9.06 -16.14 3.01
N CYS A 170 -9.51 -15.09 3.69
CA CYS A 170 -10.38 -15.20 4.85
C CYS A 170 -11.63 -14.37 4.63
N ARG A 171 -12.80 -15.01 4.75
CA ARG A 171 -14.10 -14.34 4.69
C ARG A 171 -14.63 -14.16 6.11
N SER A 172 -15.32 -13.05 6.35
CA SER A 172 -16.04 -12.87 7.61
C SER A 172 -17.19 -13.88 7.73
N THR A 173 -17.58 -14.20 8.96
CA THR A 173 -18.82 -14.91 9.25
C THR A 173 -20.02 -13.97 9.13
N PRO A 174 -21.26 -14.48 9.12
CA PRO A 174 -22.47 -13.65 9.14
C PRO A 174 -22.56 -12.67 10.32
N ASP A 175 -21.84 -12.95 11.42
CA ASP A 175 -21.77 -12.08 12.61
C ASP A 175 -20.68 -10.99 12.49
N GLY A 176 -20.09 -10.80 11.29
CA GLY A 176 -19.01 -9.83 11.05
C GLY A 176 -17.68 -10.20 11.71
N LYS A 177 -17.53 -11.45 12.16
CA LYS A 177 -16.28 -11.95 12.78
C LYS A 177 -15.36 -12.54 11.73
N PRO A 178 -14.04 -12.55 11.96
CA PRO A 178 -13.10 -13.17 11.05
C PRO A 178 -13.30 -14.69 10.97
N GLY A 179 -13.44 -15.23 9.76
CA GLY A 179 -13.51 -16.67 9.53
C GLY A 179 -12.13 -17.35 9.52
N SER A 180 -12.09 -18.54 8.94
CA SER A 180 -10.86 -19.31 8.77
C SER A 180 -10.17 -18.96 7.45
N TRP A 181 -8.83 -18.91 7.48
CA TRP A 181 -8.03 -18.78 6.27
C TRP A 181 -8.09 -20.04 5.42
N THR A 182 -8.33 -19.87 4.13
CA THR A 182 -8.13 -20.87 3.08
C THR A 182 -6.96 -20.46 2.19
N SER A 183 -6.30 -21.44 1.55
CA SER A 183 -5.16 -21.17 0.69
C SER A 183 -5.24 -21.94 -0.62
N HIS A 184 -4.96 -21.26 -1.73
CA HIS A 184 -4.93 -21.84 -3.07
C HIS A 184 -3.60 -21.51 -3.75
N GLN A 185 -2.97 -22.50 -4.39
CA GLN A 185 -1.80 -22.24 -5.23
C GLN A 185 -2.28 -21.78 -6.61
N LEU A 186 -1.71 -20.67 -7.07
CA LEU A 186 -2.06 -20.05 -8.33
C LEU A 186 -0.81 -19.93 -9.21
N THR A 187 -1.02 -20.05 -10.51
CA THR A 187 0.00 -19.79 -11.52
C THR A 187 -0.53 -18.71 -12.46
N VAL A 188 0.34 -17.82 -12.90
CA VAL A 188 0.01 -16.85 -13.95
C VAL A 188 -0.04 -17.59 -15.28
N GLU A 189 -1.23 -17.69 -15.88
CA GLU A 189 -1.45 -18.47 -17.12
C GLU A 189 -0.68 -17.86 -18.31
N GLU A 190 -0.69 -16.53 -18.44
CA GLU A 190 -0.03 -15.80 -19.51
C GLU A 190 0.86 -14.67 -18.94
N PRO A 191 2.14 -14.92 -18.63
CA PRO A 191 3.03 -13.95 -18.00
C PRO A 191 3.57 -12.89 -18.98
N LEU A 192 2.70 -12.04 -19.51
CA LEU A 192 2.96 -11.03 -20.55
C LEU A 192 4.08 -10.04 -20.19
N ARG A 193 4.22 -9.67 -18.91
CA ARG A 193 5.15 -8.62 -18.48
C ARG A 193 6.63 -8.95 -18.75
N GLY A 194 6.97 -10.23 -18.92
CA GLY A 194 8.32 -10.67 -19.30
C GLY A 194 8.71 -10.19 -20.70
N THR A 195 7.75 -10.21 -21.63
CA THR A 195 7.92 -9.78 -23.03
C THR A 195 7.75 -8.28 -23.16
N VAL A 196 6.72 -7.70 -22.52
CA VAL A 196 6.41 -6.26 -22.61
C VAL A 196 7.49 -5.43 -21.91
N CYS A 197 7.78 -5.72 -20.64
CA CYS A 197 8.71 -4.95 -19.80
C CYS A 197 9.81 -5.89 -19.23
N PRO A 198 10.76 -6.33 -20.07
CA PRO A 198 11.87 -7.18 -19.65
C PRO A 198 12.71 -6.52 -18.56
N VAL A 199 13.34 -7.35 -17.73
CA VAL A 199 14.17 -6.94 -16.60
C VAL A 199 15.64 -6.92 -17.04
N PRO A 200 16.39 -5.81 -16.89
CA PRO A 200 17.81 -5.78 -17.20
C PRO A 200 18.62 -6.58 -16.19
N ASP A 201 19.77 -7.14 -16.62
CA ASP A 201 20.63 -7.93 -15.74
C ASP A 201 21.26 -7.11 -14.61
N SER A 202 21.33 -5.79 -14.77
CA SER A 202 21.75 -4.85 -13.74
C SER A 202 20.69 -4.61 -12.63
N ALA A 203 19.45 -5.08 -12.80
CA ALA A 203 18.38 -4.83 -11.84
C ALA A 203 18.66 -5.50 -10.48
N LEU A 204 18.50 -4.75 -9.39
CA LEU A 204 18.60 -5.28 -8.02
C LEU A 204 17.52 -6.32 -7.70
N ARG A 205 16.38 -6.28 -8.39
CA ARG A 205 15.24 -7.19 -8.21
C ARG A 205 14.98 -7.93 -9.51
N ARG A 206 15.23 -9.23 -9.52
CA ARG A 206 15.01 -10.14 -10.67
C ARG A 206 13.84 -11.11 -10.44
N ILE A 207 12.93 -10.75 -9.53
CA ILE A 207 11.71 -11.52 -9.26
C ILE A 207 10.61 -11.15 -10.25
N PHE A 208 9.72 -12.10 -10.53
CA PHE A 208 8.64 -11.90 -11.49
C PHE A 208 7.66 -10.81 -11.04
N HIS A 209 7.25 -10.84 -9.77
CA HIS A 209 6.33 -9.86 -9.21
C HIS A 209 6.78 -9.47 -7.82
N ALA A 210 6.66 -8.19 -7.53
CA ALA A 210 6.86 -7.70 -6.19
C ALA A 210 5.79 -6.67 -5.85
N THR A 211 4.79 -7.10 -5.09
CA THR A 211 3.69 -6.23 -4.69
C THR A 211 4.24 -5.02 -3.94
N THR A 212 3.80 -3.86 -4.40
CA THR A 212 4.07 -2.56 -3.79
C THR A 212 2.84 -2.06 -3.08
N LYS A 213 1.66 -2.20 -3.70
CA LYS A 213 0.35 -1.89 -3.13
C LYS A 213 -0.72 -2.79 -3.74
N VAL A 214 -1.91 -2.77 -3.14
CA VAL A 214 -3.11 -3.43 -3.68
C VAL A 214 -4.13 -2.39 -4.14
N ILE A 215 -4.94 -2.76 -5.12
CA ILE A 215 -6.13 -2.03 -5.53
C ILE A 215 -7.33 -2.99 -5.55
N THR A 216 -8.47 -2.54 -5.05
CA THR A 216 -9.70 -3.33 -5.08
C THR A 216 -10.58 -2.82 -6.22
N LEU A 217 -10.77 -3.65 -7.25
CA LEU A 217 -11.69 -3.35 -8.35
C LEU A 217 -13.13 -3.64 -7.91
N GLY A 218 -13.33 -4.66 -7.08
CA GLY A 218 -14.63 -5.04 -6.54
C GLY A 218 -15.48 -5.76 -7.58
N GLY A 219 -16.78 -5.46 -7.61
CA GLY A 219 -17.74 -6.17 -8.46
C GLY A 219 -18.17 -7.53 -7.87
N ALA A 220 -19.07 -8.22 -8.55
CA ALA A 220 -19.70 -9.45 -8.05
C ALA A 220 -18.69 -10.58 -7.75
N LYS A 221 -17.54 -10.59 -8.44
CA LYS A 221 -16.47 -11.58 -8.24
C LYS A 221 -15.38 -11.12 -7.25
N GLY A 222 -15.50 -9.92 -6.70
CA GLY A 222 -14.53 -9.35 -5.77
C GLY A 222 -13.12 -9.27 -6.36
N THR A 223 -12.94 -8.60 -7.49
CA THR A 223 -11.64 -8.58 -8.17
C THR A 223 -10.63 -7.72 -7.40
N VAL A 224 -9.42 -8.28 -7.18
CA VAL A 224 -8.27 -7.60 -6.55
C VAL A 224 -7.11 -7.50 -7.52
N GLY A 225 -6.41 -6.37 -7.52
CA GLY A 225 -5.14 -6.18 -8.21
C GLY A 225 -3.96 -6.04 -7.25
N TRP A 226 -3.02 -6.97 -7.29
CA TRP A 226 -1.71 -6.81 -6.64
C TRP A 226 -0.76 -6.08 -7.58
N VAL A 227 -0.34 -4.88 -7.20
CA VAL A 227 0.39 -3.96 -8.08
C VAL A 227 1.88 -4.04 -7.81
N ASP A 228 2.65 -4.41 -8.81
CA ASP A 228 4.07 -4.07 -8.91
C ASP A 228 4.17 -2.79 -9.74
N LEU A 229 4.36 -1.64 -9.08
CA LEU A 229 4.38 -0.33 -9.74
C LEU A 229 5.48 -0.20 -10.81
N TRP A 230 6.49 -1.07 -10.83
CA TRP A 230 7.47 -1.08 -11.91
C TRP A 230 7.00 -1.86 -13.14
N ARG A 231 6.27 -2.96 -12.95
CA ARG A 231 6.07 -3.95 -14.03
C ARG A 231 4.61 -4.19 -14.43
N GLY A 232 3.67 -4.20 -13.50
CA GLY A 232 2.33 -4.73 -13.79
C GLY A 232 1.49 -5.08 -12.58
N ILE A 233 0.21 -5.28 -12.82
CA ILE A 233 -0.81 -5.73 -11.88
C ILE A 233 -1.06 -7.22 -12.08
N LEU A 234 -1.19 -7.98 -11.01
CA LEU A 234 -1.77 -9.32 -11.04
C LEU A 234 -3.22 -9.21 -10.60
N LEU A 235 -4.17 -9.48 -11.49
CA LEU A 235 -5.60 -9.44 -11.21
C LEU A 235 -6.10 -10.84 -10.82
N CYS A 236 -6.98 -10.91 -9.82
CA CYS A 236 -7.65 -12.15 -9.42
C CYS A 236 -9.07 -11.87 -8.95
N ASP A 237 -10.00 -12.68 -9.42
CA ASP A 237 -11.36 -12.78 -8.90
C ASP A 237 -11.32 -13.67 -7.65
N VAL A 238 -11.21 -13.07 -6.45
CA VAL A 238 -11.02 -13.85 -5.22
C VAL A 238 -12.32 -14.34 -4.60
N LEU A 239 -13.46 -13.77 -5.03
CA LEU A 239 -14.79 -14.13 -4.53
C LEU A 239 -15.66 -14.88 -5.56
N ASP A 240 -15.11 -15.25 -6.71
CA ASP A 240 -15.84 -16.09 -7.67
C ASP A 240 -16.14 -17.47 -7.06
N GLU A 241 -17.42 -17.82 -7.00
CA GLU A 241 -17.89 -19.12 -6.47
C GLU A 241 -18.05 -20.18 -7.57
N ILE A 242 -18.07 -19.75 -8.84
CA ILE A 242 -18.29 -20.62 -9.99
C ILE A 242 -16.95 -21.13 -10.52
N GLU A 243 -15.98 -20.22 -10.70
CA GLU A 243 -14.65 -20.55 -11.20
C GLU A 243 -13.59 -20.54 -10.10
N SER A 244 -12.60 -21.43 -10.23
CA SER A 244 -11.41 -21.38 -9.40
C SER A 244 -10.63 -20.08 -9.64
N PRO A 245 -10.06 -19.44 -8.61
CA PRO A 245 -9.30 -18.19 -8.77
C PRO A 245 -8.14 -18.38 -9.75
N LYS A 246 -7.94 -17.40 -10.63
CA LYS A 246 -6.85 -17.35 -11.61
C LYS A 246 -6.12 -16.02 -11.54
N LEU A 247 -4.83 -16.01 -11.88
CA LEU A 247 -4.03 -14.80 -11.96
C LEU A 247 -3.90 -14.34 -13.41
N CYS A 248 -4.46 -13.18 -13.71
CA CYS A 248 -4.28 -12.48 -14.98
C CYS A 248 -3.15 -11.45 -14.85
N ASP A 249 -2.18 -11.51 -15.77
CA ASP A 249 -1.08 -10.55 -15.82
C ASP A 249 -1.46 -9.32 -16.65
N LEU A 250 -1.48 -8.15 -16.03
CA LEU A 250 -1.70 -6.88 -16.70
C LEU A 250 -0.44 -6.00 -16.57
N PRO A 251 0.44 -5.96 -17.58
CA PRO A 251 1.61 -5.09 -17.53
C PRO A 251 1.21 -3.61 -17.42
N LEU A 252 2.06 -2.80 -16.78
CA LEU A 252 1.90 -1.34 -16.77
C LEU A 252 2.50 -0.74 -18.05
N PRO A 253 2.14 0.50 -18.41
CA PRO A 253 2.88 1.25 -19.43
C PRO A 253 4.39 1.26 -19.13
N LEU A 254 5.19 1.19 -20.19
CA LEU A 254 6.65 1.14 -20.06
C LEU A 254 7.18 2.36 -19.31
N PRO A 255 8.27 2.20 -18.54
CA PRO A 255 8.94 3.34 -17.95
C PRO A 255 9.32 4.41 -18.94
N SER A 256 8.97 5.64 -18.59
CA SER A 256 9.44 6.84 -19.26
C SER A 256 10.98 6.84 -19.26
N LYS A 257 11.55 7.38 -20.33
CA LYS A 257 12.98 7.27 -20.64
C LYS A 257 13.87 7.79 -19.51
N GLY A 258 13.53 8.96 -18.99
CA GLY A 258 14.21 9.55 -17.84
C GLY A 258 14.25 8.64 -16.61
N ASN A 259 13.29 7.72 -16.44
CA ASN A 259 13.19 6.83 -15.29
C ASN A 259 13.87 5.47 -15.48
N TRP A 260 14.39 5.12 -16.66
CA TRP A 260 15.04 3.82 -16.85
C TRP A 260 16.14 3.49 -15.83
N PRO A 261 17.01 4.43 -15.39
CA PRO A 261 18.03 4.14 -14.37
C PRO A 261 17.43 3.82 -12.99
N LEU A 262 16.19 4.25 -12.73
CA LEU A 262 15.44 3.99 -11.50
C LEU A 262 14.75 2.61 -11.53
N PHE A 263 14.46 2.08 -12.72
CA PHE A 263 13.70 0.85 -12.93
C PHE A 263 14.27 -0.31 -12.12
N LEU A 264 13.46 -0.85 -11.20
CA LEU A 264 13.81 -1.94 -10.26
C LEU A 264 15.02 -1.69 -9.34
N ASN A 265 15.64 -0.51 -9.42
CA ASN A 265 16.79 -0.07 -8.64
C ASN A 265 16.45 0.98 -7.58
N ARG A 266 15.22 1.51 -7.62
CA ARG A 266 14.68 2.49 -6.67
C ARG A 266 13.22 2.19 -6.30
N CYS A 267 12.78 2.89 -5.26
CA CYS A 267 11.40 2.83 -4.78
C CYS A 267 10.47 3.44 -5.84
N PRO A 268 9.45 2.71 -6.35
CA PRO A 268 8.60 3.21 -7.42
C PRO A 268 7.70 4.38 -6.98
N TYR A 269 7.38 4.47 -5.69
CA TYR A 269 6.56 5.53 -5.10
C TYR A 269 7.08 6.96 -5.33
N TYR A 270 8.35 7.12 -5.72
CA TYR A 270 8.88 8.44 -6.07
C TYR A 270 8.33 8.99 -7.38
N CYS A 271 7.93 8.10 -8.30
CA CYS A 271 7.55 8.46 -9.66
C CYS A 271 6.25 7.83 -10.10
N ARG A 272 5.66 6.89 -9.36
CA ARG A 272 4.54 6.11 -9.87
C ARG A 272 3.49 5.88 -8.81
N ASP A 273 2.24 5.97 -9.23
CA ASP A 273 1.12 5.53 -8.42
C ASP A 273 -0.03 5.03 -9.29
N ILE A 274 -0.93 4.27 -8.68
CA ILE A 274 -2.11 3.72 -9.32
C ILE A 274 -3.29 3.70 -8.36
N VAL A 275 -4.48 3.99 -8.88
CA VAL A 275 -5.74 3.99 -8.12
C VAL A 275 -6.89 3.49 -9.00
N VAL A 276 -7.95 3.02 -8.35
CA VAL A 276 -9.25 2.81 -9.00
C VAL A 276 -10.09 4.06 -8.75
N ASN A 277 -10.82 4.55 -9.76
CA ASN A 277 -11.70 5.70 -9.57
C ASN A 277 -12.93 5.35 -8.73
N GLN A 278 -13.65 6.38 -8.27
CA GLN A 278 -14.79 6.21 -7.37
C GLN A 278 -15.94 5.38 -7.98
N SER A 279 -16.20 5.54 -9.28
CA SER A 279 -17.21 4.73 -9.99
C SER A 279 -16.77 3.30 -10.27
N ARG A 280 -15.52 2.93 -9.93
CA ARG A 280 -14.92 1.61 -10.17
C ARG A 280 -15.03 1.13 -11.61
N ASP A 281 -14.96 2.06 -12.55
CA ASP A 281 -14.98 1.77 -13.99
C ASP A 281 -13.60 1.95 -14.65
N THR A 282 -12.65 2.57 -13.97
CA THR A 282 -11.35 2.92 -14.54
C THR A 282 -10.23 2.81 -13.51
N ILE A 283 -9.15 2.11 -13.89
CA ILE A 283 -7.86 2.17 -13.21
C ILE A 283 -7.09 3.37 -13.77
N LYS A 284 -6.66 4.27 -12.90
CA LYS A 284 -5.83 5.44 -13.24
C LYS A 284 -4.40 5.20 -12.78
N TYR A 285 -3.47 5.29 -13.71
CA TYR A 285 -2.04 5.17 -13.47
C TYR A 285 -1.35 6.51 -13.76
N VAL A 286 -0.36 6.86 -12.94
CA VAL A 286 0.44 8.07 -13.11
C VAL A 286 1.92 7.71 -13.06
N GLU A 287 2.71 8.32 -13.95
CA GLU A 287 4.16 8.33 -13.90
C GLU A 287 4.69 9.76 -13.97
N MET A 288 5.59 10.11 -13.07
CA MET A 288 6.42 11.31 -13.10
C MET A 288 7.80 10.93 -13.64
N GLU A 289 8.12 11.39 -14.84
CA GLU A 289 9.43 11.29 -15.46
C GLU A 289 10.33 12.40 -14.92
N PHE A 290 11.53 12.00 -14.51
CA PHE A 290 12.56 12.91 -14.04
C PHE A 290 13.66 13.13 -15.08
N THR A 291 14.18 14.35 -15.15
CA THR A 291 15.49 14.58 -15.74
C THR A 291 16.55 14.14 -14.75
N ILE A 292 17.40 13.18 -15.13
CA ILE A 292 18.43 12.61 -14.26
C ILE A 292 19.81 13.18 -14.64
N LEU A 293 20.53 13.74 -13.66
CA LEU A 293 21.92 14.14 -13.84
C LEU A 293 22.79 12.89 -14.04
N ASN A 294 23.78 13.01 -14.93
CA ASN A 294 24.72 11.94 -15.30
C ASN A 294 24.09 10.73 -16.03
N SER A 295 22.83 10.80 -16.48
CA SER A 295 22.30 9.76 -17.38
C SER A 295 22.76 10.04 -18.82
N SER A 296 23.76 9.29 -19.30
CA SER A 296 24.22 9.34 -20.70
C SER A 296 23.33 8.47 -21.62
N GLN A 297 22.01 8.62 -21.50
CA GLN A 297 21.09 7.85 -22.34
C GLN A 297 21.09 8.42 -23.76
N ASP A 298 21.32 7.56 -24.75
CA ASP A 298 21.12 7.92 -26.16
C ASP A 298 19.64 8.30 -26.37
N PRO A 299 19.31 9.52 -26.84
CA PRO A 299 17.94 9.94 -27.11
C PRO A 299 17.16 9.02 -28.05
N ARG A 300 17.83 8.24 -28.92
CA ARG A 300 17.19 7.36 -29.89
C ARG A 300 16.96 5.93 -29.43
N SER A 301 17.60 5.50 -28.34
CA SER A 301 17.41 4.13 -27.85
C SER A 301 15.96 3.87 -27.47
N SER A 302 15.46 2.69 -27.84
CA SER A 302 14.23 2.12 -27.32
C SER A 302 14.44 1.49 -25.94
N TYR A 303 13.36 1.20 -25.21
CA TYR A 303 13.45 0.52 -23.92
C TYR A 303 14.14 -0.85 -24.05
N HIS A 304 13.79 -1.64 -25.06
CA HIS A 304 14.36 -2.98 -25.27
C HIS A 304 15.87 -2.92 -25.58
N GLU A 305 16.31 -1.97 -26.41
CA GLU A 305 17.74 -1.75 -26.67
C GLU A 305 18.48 -1.32 -25.41
N TRP A 306 17.89 -0.42 -24.62
CA TRP A 306 18.48 0.02 -23.35
C TRP A 306 18.64 -1.15 -22.39
N VAL A 307 17.60 -2.00 -22.22
CA VAL A 307 17.66 -3.21 -21.39
C VAL A 307 18.75 -4.15 -21.88
N ALA A 308 18.82 -4.42 -23.18
CA ALA A 308 19.83 -5.30 -23.77
C ALA A 308 21.26 -4.77 -23.61
N SER A 309 21.45 -3.45 -23.51
CA SER A 309 22.76 -2.82 -23.30
C SER A 309 23.16 -2.71 -21.83
N GLN A 310 22.26 -3.01 -20.87
CA GLN A 310 22.55 -2.91 -19.44
C GLN A 310 23.35 -4.13 -18.96
N GLU A 311 24.66 -4.13 -19.20
CA GLU A 311 25.57 -5.06 -18.52
C GLU A 311 25.63 -4.76 -17.02
N PHE A 312 25.82 -5.79 -16.19
CA PHE A 312 25.96 -5.64 -14.74
C PHE A 312 27.15 -4.72 -14.41
N ARG A 313 26.87 -3.46 -14.11
CA ARG A 313 27.85 -2.53 -13.52
C ARG A 313 27.54 -2.39 -12.05
N SER A 314 28.35 -3.05 -11.21
CA SER A 314 28.40 -2.76 -9.78
C SER A 314 28.78 -1.29 -9.60
N SER A 315 27.76 -0.44 -9.46
CA SER A 315 27.98 0.93 -9.06
C SER A 315 26.79 1.35 -8.21
N HIS A 316 27.11 1.89 -7.05
CA HIS A 316 26.19 2.72 -6.31
C HIS A 316 25.82 3.85 -7.26
N LEU A 317 24.68 3.70 -7.93
CA LEU A 317 24.18 4.71 -8.85
C LEU A 317 23.74 5.89 -7.97
N ASP A 318 24.62 6.86 -7.76
CA ASP A 318 24.29 8.15 -7.15
C ASP A 318 23.48 8.96 -8.18
N ILE A 319 22.25 8.50 -8.41
CA ILE A 319 21.27 9.16 -9.28
C ILE A 319 20.76 10.36 -8.51
N LEU A 320 21.20 11.54 -8.93
CA LEU A 320 20.63 12.81 -8.52
C LEU A 320 19.58 13.20 -9.56
N VAL A 321 18.35 13.42 -9.08
CA VAL A 321 17.31 14.02 -9.93
C VAL A 321 17.69 15.49 -10.15
N ASP A 322 17.80 15.89 -11.41
CA ASP A 322 18.08 17.27 -11.78
C ASP A 322 16.92 18.17 -11.33
N GLY A 323 17.26 19.25 -10.63
CA GLY A 323 16.33 20.13 -9.95
C GLY A 323 15.55 21.06 -10.89
N GLY A 324 15.38 20.73 -12.16
CA GLY A 324 14.93 21.68 -13.19
C GLY A 324 13.70 21.28 -13.99
N SER A 325 13.48 19.98 -14.27
CA SER A 325 12.34 19.54 -15.06
C SER A 325 11.81 18.16 -14.72
N TRP A 326 10.49 18.06 -14.63
CA TRP A 326 9.73 16.81 -14.53
C TRP A 326 8.56 16.82 -15.51
N LYS A 327 8.12 15.62 -15.91
CA LYS A 327 6.95 15.43 -16.77
C LYS A 327 6.05 14.37 -16.16
N ILE A 328 4.82 14.71 -15.84
CA ILE A 328 3.80 13.77 -15.39
C ILE A 328 3.02 13.30 -16.62
N ASN A 329 2.87 11.98 -16.75
CA ASN A 329 1.99 11.33 -17.71
C ASN A 329 0.96 10.52 -16.92
N THR A 330 -0.28 10.52 -17.37
CA THR A 330 -1.33 9.65 -16.82
C THR A 330 -1.84 8.69 -17.88
N TRP A 331 -2.38 7.56 -17.42
CA TRP A 331 -3.02 6.56 -18.26
C TRP A 331 -4.30 6.07 -17.57
N ASN A 332 -5.24 5.64 -18.39
CA ASN A 332 -6.53 5.09 -17.96
C ASN A 332 -6.70 3.70 -18.56
N MET A 333 -7.11 2.75 -17.74
CA MET A 333 -7.46 1.39 -18.16
C MET A 333 -8.92 1.14 -17.74
N PRO A 334 -9.84 0.85 -18.67
CA PRO A 334 -11.20 0.49 -18.32
C PRO A 334 -11.22 -0.82 -17.51
N ILE A 335 -12.05 -0.85 -16.48
CA ILE A 335 -12.38 -2.07 -15.74
C ILE A 335 -13.42 -2.84 -16.58
N LEU A 336 -13.28 -4.17 -16.65
CA LEU A 336 -13.46 -5.02 -17.86
C LEU A 336 -12.17 -5.13 -18.68
N VAL A 337 -11.07 -5.40 -17.99
CA VAL A 337 -9.74 -5.55 -18.60
C VAL A 337 -9.75 -6.74 -19.57
N THR A 338 -9.59 -6.46 -20.86
CA THR A 338 -9.54 -7.48 -21.91
C THR A 338 -8.15 -7.70 -22.47
N SER A 339 -7.35 -6.64 -22.58
CA SER A 339 -5.99 -6.67 -23.10
C SER A 339 -5.11 -5.64 -22.40
N TRP A 340 -3.80 -5.90 -22.43
CA TRP A 340 -2.79 -4.89 -22.08
C TRP A 340 -2.85 -3.65 -22.98
N ASP A 341 -3.23 -3.82 -24.27
CA ASP A 341 -3.30 -2.72 -25.24
C ASP A 341 -4.41 -1.70 -24.94
N ASP A 342 -5.29 -1.99 -23.98
CA ASP A 342 -6.42 -1.12 -23.61
C ASP A 342 -6.00 0.10 -22.77
N TRP A 343 -4.72 0.21 -22.39
CA TRP A 343 -4.17 1.39 -21.72
C TRP A 343 -4.28 2.62 -22.61
N LYS A 344 -5.10 3.60 -22.22
CA LYS A 344 -5.28 4.86 -22.94
C LYS A 344 -4.45 5.96 -22.30
N PRO A 345 -3.62 6.70 -23.07
CA PRO A 345 -2.94 7.88 -22.54
C PRO A 345 -3.99 8.91 -22.08
N GLY A 346 -3.74 9.51 -20.92
CA GLY A 346 -4.53 10.57 -20.34
C GLY A 346 -3.87 11.93 -20.60
N CYS A 347 -3.57 12.65 -19.53
CA CYS A 347 -2.97 13.97 -19.59
C CYS A 347 -1.45 13.89 -19.47
N SER A 348 -0.77 14.88 -20.05
CA SER A 348 0.67 15.10 -19.87
C SER A 348 0.90 16.52 -19.39
N VAL A 349 1.68 16.69 -18.31
CA VAL A 349 2.00 17.98 -17.71
C VAL A 349 3.50 18.05 -17.47
N THR A 350 4.15 19.09 -17.99
CA THR A 350 5.57 19.35 -17.79
C THR A 350 5.75 20.48 -16.81
N SER A 351 6.74 20.38 -15.92
CA SER A 351 7.11 21.51 -15.07
C SER A 351 7.72 22.62 -15.91
N ASN A 352 7.19 23.82 -15.74
CA ASN A 352 7.91 25.04 -16.11
C ASN A 352 8.98 25.27 -15.02
N HIS A 353 10.12 25.88 -15.33
CA HIS A 353 11.31 26.04 -14.48
C HIS A 353 11.12 26.74 -13.08
N LEU A 354 9.90 26.88 -12.55
CA LEU A 354 9.57 27.67 -11.36
C LEU A 354 8.84 26.90 -10.25
N ASP A 355 8.61 25.58 -10.36
CA ASP A 355 7.75 24.86 -9.40
C ASP A 355 8.49 24.42 -8.11
N THR A 356 8.86 25.41 -7.29
CA THR A 356 9.72 25.31 -6.09
C THR A 356 9.24 24.35 -4.99
N ALA A 357 7.95 24.03 -4.92
CA ALA A 357 7.38 23.18 -3.86
C ALA A 357 7.79 21.71 -3.98
N LEU A 358 7.66 21.12 -5.19
CA LEU A 358 8.13 19.76 -5.46
C LEU A 358 9.66 19.66 -5.35
N HIS A 359 10.38 20.71 -5.76
CA HIS A 359 11.85 20.78 -5.66
C HIS A 359 12.37 20.66 -4.21
N SER A 360 11.63 21.16 -3.21
CA SER A 360 12.01 21.08 -1.79
C SER A 360 11.76 19.70 -1.18
N TYR A 361 10.64 19.06 -1.55
CA TYR A 361 10.30 17.71 -1.08
C TYR A 361 11.31 16.66 -1.57
N MET A 362 11.71 16.74 -2.85
CA MET A 362 12.68 15.82 -3.44
C MET A 362 14.09 15.96 -2.82
N ARG A 363 14.55 17.19 -2.54
CA ARG A 363 15.85 17.43 -1.88
C ARG A 363 15.93 16.84 -0.46
N LYS A 364 14.81 16.82 0.29
CA LYS A 364 14.76 16.27 1.66
C LYS A 364 14.91 14.75 1.70
N ILE A 365 14.47 14.04 0.67
CA ILE A 365 14.57 12.58 0.58
C ILE A 365 16.03 12.14 0.41
N ASP A 366 16.81 12.87 -0.40
CA ASP A 366 18.24 12.60 -0.60
C ASP A 366 19.09 12.88 0.66
N TYR A 367 18.76 13.95 1.40
CA TYR A 367 19.48 14.30 2.63
C TYR A 367 19.28 13.27 3.74
N LYS A 368 18.07 12.68 3.88
CA LYS A 368 17.83 11.62 4.88
C LYS A 368 18.60 10.33 4.57
N ARG A 369 18.95 10.04 3.31
CA ARG A 369 19.69 8.82 2.94
C ARG A 369 21.19 8.89 3.24
N LYS A 370 21.83 10.05 3.14
CA LYS A 370 23.24 10.20 3.58
C LYS A 370 23.41 9.86 5.07
N ASN A 371 22.40 10.11 5.89
CA ASN A 371 22.41 9.76 7.31
C ASN A 371 21.84 8.36 7.60
N ALA A 372 20.88 7.86 6.82
CA ALA A 372 20.32 6.52 7.00
C ALA A 372 21.26 5.39 6.52
N ALA A 373 22.06 5.61 5.48
CA ALA A 373 23.04 4.64 4.98
C ALA A 373 24.11 4.30 6.05
N ILE A 374 24.44 5.25 6.92
CA ILE A 374 25.35 5.05 8.06
C ILE A 374 24.74 4.12 9.12
N SER A 375 23.41 4.09 9.26
CA SER A 375 22.70 3.23 10.21
C SER A 375 22.59 1.77 9.74
N VAL A 376 22.29 1.54 8.45
CA VAL A 376 22.13 0.19 7.88
C VAL A 376 23.46 -0.57 7.84
N TYR A 377 24.59 0.11 7.62
CA TYR A 377 25.91 -0.51 7.69
C TYR A 377 26.33 -0.87 9.13
N LYS A 378 25.89 -0.12 10.15
CA LYS A 378 26.10 -0.48 11.56
C LYS A 378 25.29 -1.72 11.97
N ALA A 379 24.05 -1.87 11.48
CA ALA A 379 23.20 -3.02 11.80
C ALA A 379 23.72 -4.35 11.18
N ARG A 380 24.28 -4.32 9.97
CA ARG A 380 24.90 -5.52 9.36
C ARG A 380 26.15 -6.01 10.11
N ARG A 381 26.91 -5.09 10.73
CA ARG A 381 28.12 -5.44 11.51
C ARG A 381 27.80 -6.08 12.87
N ILE A 382 26.60 -5.85 13.42
CA ILE A 382 26.14 -6.50 14.65
C ILE A 382 25.69 -7.94 14.36
N LYS A 383 25.06 -8.21 13.21
CA LYS A 383 24.68 -9.57 12.78
C LYS A 383 25.90 -10.49 12.54
N SER A 384 27.01 -9.97 12.03
CA SER A 384 28.23 -10.78 11.83
C SER A 384 28.93 -11.14 13.14
N ASN A 385 28.82 -10.30 14.18
CA ASN A 385 29.43 -10.56 15.48
C ASN A 385 28.65 -11.58 16.33
N TRP A 386 27.35 -11.78 16.09
CA TRP A 386 26.55 -12.78 16.80
C TRP A 386 26.78 -14.22 16.33
N ASN A 387 27.22 -14.43 15.07
CA ASN A 387 27.52 -15.77 14.56
C ASN A 387 28.88 -16.32 15.05
N ASN A 388 29.77 -15.48 15.56
CA ASN A 388 31.08 -15.90 16.08
C ASN A 388 31.08 -16.22 17.58
N VAL A 389 30.00 -15.94 18.32
CA VAL A 389 29.91 -16.22 19.76
C VAL A 389 29.21 -17.56 20.06
N ARG A 390 28.68 -18.26 19.05
CA ARG A 390 28.09 -19.61 19.19
C ARG A 390 29.01 -20.75 18.76
N LYS A 391 30.31 -20.51 18.60
CA LYS A 391 31.28 -21.53 18.19
C LYS A 391 32.51 -21.68 19.11
N ASN A 392 32.45 -21.15 20.33
CA ASN A 392 33.40 -21.49 21.39
C ASN A 392 32.66 -22.01 22.61
#